data_AF-A0A7U6QML7-F1
#
_entry.id   AF-A0A7U6QML7-F1
#
_cell.length_a   1.000
_cell.length_b   1.000
_cell.length_c   1.000
_cell.angle_alpha   90.00
_cell.angle_beta   90.00
_cell.angle_gamma   90.00
#
_symmetry.space_group_name_H-M   'P 1'
#
loop_
_entity.id
_entity.type
_entity.pdbx_description
1 polymer ?
#
loop_
_entity_poly.entity_id
_entity_poly.type
_entity_poly.pdbx_seq_one_letter_code
_entity_poly.pdbx_strand_id
1 'polypeptide(L)' 'MATDTLINDFELPFQLYDVLGTQTLTEHAKFSEHSRETFDAVLDTANKIATDLFLPHNHLADKNEPQFDGKKSA' A
#
# COMPACT_ATOMS: atom_id res chain seq x y z
N MET A 1 7.92 -21.54 -8.58
CA MET A 1 8.09 -20.45 -7.58
C MET A 1 7.09 -19.39 -7.97
N ALA A 2 5.91 -19.40 -7.37
CA ALA A 2 4.95 -18.32 -7.62
C ALA A 2 5.62 -17.06 -7.07
N THR A 3 5.87 -16.10 -7.95
CA THR A 3 6.27 -14.76 -7.56
C THR A 3 5.16 -14.24 -6.65
N ASP A 4 5.45 -14.04 -5.35
CA ASP A 4 4.57 -13.40 -4.36
C ASP A 4 4.37 -11.93 -4.74
N THR A 5 3.70 -11.71 -5.85
CA THR A 5 3.29 -10.41 -6.34
C THR A 5 2.05 -10.05 -5.54
N LEU A 6 2.23 -9.30 -4.45
CA LEU A 6 1.15 -8.88 -3.55
C LEU A 6 0.11 -7.99 -4.24
N ILE A 7 0.57 -7.16 -5.18
CA ILE A 7 -0.27 -6.29 -6.01
C ILE A 7 0.13 -6.52 -7.46
N ASN A 8 -0.86 -6.70 -8.34
CA ASN A 8 -0.60 -6.85 -9.76
C ASN A 8 -0.09 -5.52 -10.36
N ASP A 9 1.11 -5.56 -10.92
CA ASP A 9 1.83 -4.40 -11.45
C ASP A 9 1.15 -3.72 -12.66
N PHE A 10 0.21 -4.39 -13.32
CA PHE A 10 -0.53 -3.85 -14.47
C PHE A 10 -1.92 -3.37 -14.08
N GLU A 11 -2.61 -4.11 -13.23
CA GLU A 11 -4.00 -3.84 -12.87
C GLU A 11 -4.14 -2.54 -12.08
N LEU A 12 -3.28 -2.30 -11.10
CA LEU A 12 -3.40 -1.11 -10.25
C LEU A 12 -3.13 0.18 -11.02
N PRO A 13 -2.05 0.31 -11.85
CA PRO A 13 -1.88 1.48 -12.70
C PRO A 13 -3.01 1.67 -13.70
N PHE A 14 -3.55 0.58 -14.27
CA PHE A 14 -4.68 0.64 -15.19
C PHE A 14 -5.93 1.23 -14.53
N GLN A 15 -6.31 0.73 -13.36
CA GLN A 15 -7.46 1.28 -12.63
C GLN A 15 -7.25 2.76 -12.26
N LEU A 16 -6.06 3.12 -11.77
CA LEU A 16 -5.79 4.49 -11.32
C LEU A 16 -5.72 5.49 -12.47
N TYR A 17 -5.04 5.16 -13.57
CA TYR A 17 -4.74 6.12 -14.61
C TYR A 17 -5.65 6.01 -15.82
N ASP A 18 -5.94 4.80 -16.30
CA ASP A 18 -6.75 4.59 -17.50
C ASP A 18 -8.26 4.64 -17.19
N VAL A 19 -8.68 4.06 -16.06
CA VAL A 19 -10.10 4.03 -15.68
C VAL A 19 -10.51 5.29 -14.92
N LEU A 20 -9.76 5.64 -13.86
CA LEU A 20 -10.13 6.73 -12.96
C LEU A 20 -9.52 8.09 -13.34
N GLY A 21 -8.52 8.12 -14.22
CA GLY A 21 -7.88 9.37 -14.63
C GLY A 21 -7.21 10.11 -13.45
N THR A 22 -6.71 9.41 -12.44
CA THR A 22 -6.26 9.97 -11.15
C THR A 22 -5.20 11.06 -11.30
N GLN A 23 -4.40 11.05 -12.38
CA GLN A 23 -3.43 12.11 -12.66
C GLN A 23 -4.09 13.50 -12.78
N THR A 24 -5.35 13.59 -13.21
CA THR A 24 -6.09 14.86 -13.33
C THR A 24 -6.30 15.56 -11.98
N LEU A 25 -6.17 14.86 -10.85
CA LEU A 25 -6.22 15.48 -9.52
C LEU A 25 -5.16 16.58 -9.36
N THR A 26 -4.01 16.44 -10.02
CA THR A 26 -2.91 17.41 -9.97
C THR A 26 -3.27 18.77 -10.58
N GLU A 27 -4.34 18.85 -11.38
CA GLU A 27 -4.86 20.11 -11.92
C GLU A 27 -5.59 20.94 -10.86
N HIS A 28 -6.04 20.31 -9.77
CA HIS A 28 -6.70 21.01 -8.68
C HIS A 28 -5.66 21.67 -7.76
N ALA A 29 -5.88 22.94 -7.38
CA ALA A 29 -4.94 23.74 -6.58
C ALA A 29 -4.51 23.08 -5.25
N LYS A 30 -5.36 22.21 -4.68
CA LYS A 30 -5.04 21.44 -3.46
C LYS A 30 -3.94 20.39 -3.67
N PHE A 31 -3.77 19.88 -4.90
CA PHE A 31 -2.88 18.77 -5.23
C PHE A 31 -1.84 19.17 -6.27
N SER A 32 -1.69 20.46 -6.57
CA SER A 32 -0.79 20.97 -7.62
C SER A 32 0.70 20.75 -7.32
N GLU A 33 1.05 20.41 -6.08
CA GLU A 33 2.41 20.03 -5.69
C GLU A 33 2.73 18.56 -5.98
N HIS A 34 1.74 17.78 -6.42
CA HIS A 34 1.92 16.36 -6.74
C HIS A 34 1.97 16.13 -8.24
N SER A 35 2.55 14.99 -8.60
CA SER A 35 2.62 14.51 -9.97
C SER A 35 2.30 13.03 -10.01
N ARG A 36 2.16 12.48 -11.22
CA ARG A 36 2.04 11.02 -11.41
C ARG A 36 3.23 10.29 -10.77
N GLU A 37 4.43 10.81 -10.94
CA GLU A 37 5.66 10.26 -10.36
C GLU A 37 5.61 10.25 -8.83
N THR A 38 4.96 11.25 -8.22
CA THR A 38 4.76 11.29 -6.76
C THR A 38 3.81 10.17 -6.31
N PHE A 39 2.73 9.92 -7.05
CA PHE A 39 1.79 8.84 -6.75
C PHE A 39 2.45 7.47 -6.91
N ASP A 40 3.17 7.26 -8.00
CA ASP A 40 3.92 6.02 -8.27
C ASP A 40 4.97 5.76 -7.17
N ALA A 41 5.70 6.79 -6.72
CA ALA A 41 6.65 6.66 -5.63
C ALA A 41 6.02 6.27 -4.29
N VAL A 42 4.79 6.72 -4.02
CA VAL A 42 4.03 6.31 -2.82
C VAL A 42 3.64 4.84 -2.92
N LEU A 43 3.15 4.39 -4.09
CA LEU A 43 2.79 2.99 -4.32
C LEU A 43 4.01 2.06 -4.19
N ASP A 44 5.16 2.45 -4.74
CA ASP A 44 6.41 1.71 -4.61
C ASP A 44 6.86 1.60 -3.14
N THR A 45 6.73 2.69 -2.39
CA THR A 45 7.08 2.71 -0.97
C THR A 45 6.15 1.81 -0.16
N ALA A 46 4.84 1.86 -0.43
CA ALA A 46 3.86 1.00 0.21
C ALA A 46 4.12 -0.49 -0.10
N ASN A 47 4.49 -0.81 -1.35
CA ASN A 47 4.84 -2.17 -1.75
C ASN A 47 6.07 -2.68 -0.97
N LYS A 48 7.15 -1.88 -0.90
CA LYS A 48 8.35 -2.23 -0.11
C LYS A 48 8.02 -2.47 1.36
N ILE A 49 7.20 -1.60 1.96
CA ILE A 49 6.76 -1.79 3.34
C ILE A 49 5.99 -3.11 3.49
N ALA A 50 5.08 -3.40 2.56
CA ALA A 50 4.30 -4.64 2.58
C ALA A 50 5.19 -5.88 2.45
N THR A 51 6.16 -5.88 1.53
CA THR A 51 7.05 -7.02 1.28
C THR A 51 8.10 -7.21 2.38
N ASP A 52 8.68 -6.11 2.87
CA ASP A 52 9.86 -6.19 3.73
C ASP A 52 9.49 -6.27 5.20
N LEU A 53 8.38 -5.65 5.59
CA LEU A 53 7.98 -5.52 6.99
C LEU A 53 6.74 -6.34 7.34
N PHE A 54 5.75 -6.45 6.46
CA PHE A 54 4.49 -7.14 6.79
C PHE A 54 4.48 -8.62 6.35
N LEU A 55 4.89 -8.91 5.13
CA LEU A 55 4.85 -10.26 4.55
C LEU A 55 5.60 -11.31 5.41
N PRO A 56 6.82 -11.05 5.92
CA PRO A 56 7.56 -12.03 6.72
C PRO A 56 6.88 -12.37 8.05
N HIS A 57 6.04 -11.47 8.56
CA HIS A 57 5.35 -11.62 9.83
C HIS A 57 3.91 -12.12 9.69
N ASN A 58 3.40 -12.26 8.46
CA ASN A 58 2.00 -12.60 8.20
C ASN A 58 1.57 -13.91 8.90
N HIS A 59 2.26 -15.01 8.60
CA HIS A 59 1.98 -16.32 9.24
C HIS A 59 2.29 -16.31 10.75
N LEU A 60 3.29 -15.53 11.20
CA LEU A 60 3.66 -15.49 12.61
C LEU A 60 2.59 -14.76 13.45
N ALA A 61 2.05 -13.66 12.93
CA ALA A 61 1.00 -12.87 13.54
C ALA A 61 -0.33 -13.66 13.59
N ASP A 62 -0.66 -14.39 12.53
CA ASP A 62 -1.82 -15.28 12.49
C ASP A 62 -1.73 -16.41 13.54
N LYS A 63 -0.54 -17.02 13.67
CA LYS A 63 -0.31 -18.08 14.66
C LYS A 63 -0.31 -17.57 16.11
N ASN A 64 0.13 -16.33 16.34
CA ASN A 64 0.30 -15.75 17.66
C ASN A 64 -0.59 -14.51 17.82
N GLU A 65 -1.90 -14.73 17.81
CA GLU A 65 -2.88 -13.64 17.93
C GLU A 65 -2.64 -12.80 19.20
N PRO A 66 -2.90 -11.47 19.16
CA PRO A 66 -2.77 -10.60 20.31
C PRO A 66 -3.62 -11.09 21.49
N GLN A 67 -3.00 -11.22 22.66
CA GLN A 67 -3.68 -11.59 23.89
C GLN A 67 -3.85 -10.39 24.81
N PHE A 68 -4.99 -10.34 25.49
CA PHE A 68 -5.25 -9.36 26.53
C PHE A 68 -4.43 -9.71 27.78
N ASP A 69 -3.63 -8.77 28.27
CA ASP A 69 -2.74 -8.96 29.42
C ASP A 69 -3.44 -8.85 30.79
N GLY A 70 -4.77 -8.68 30.79
CA GLY A 70 -5.58 -8.58 32.00
C GLY A 70 -5.57 -7.21 32.67
N LYS A 71 -4.79 -6.23 32.18
CA LYS A 71 -4.68 -4.91 32.79
C LYS A 71 -5.51 -3.89 32.01
N LYS A 72 -6.36 -3.15 32.73
CA LYS A 72 -7.00 -1.95 32.20
C LYS A 72 -6.08 -0.77 32.47
N SER A 73 -5.66 -0.07 31.41
CA SER A 73 -5.01 1.23 31.55
C SER A 73 -5.99 2.16 32.28
N ALA A 74 -5.59 2.63 33.46
CA ALA A 74 -6.35 3.58 34.27
C ALA A 74 -6.29 4.99 33.68
#